data_AF-A0A6G3MMP4-F1
#
_entry.id   AF-A0A6G3MMP4-F1
#
_cell.length_a   1.000
_cell.length_b   1.000
_cell.length_c   1.000
_cell.angle_alpha   90.00
_cell.angle_beta   90.00
_cell.angle_gamma   90.00
#
_symmetry.space_group_name_H-M   'P 1'
#
loop_
_entity.id
_entity.type
_entity.pdbx_description
1 polymer ?
#
loop_
_entity_poly.entity_id
_entity_poly.type
_entity_poly.pdbx_seq_one_letter_code
_entity_poly.pdbx_strand_id
1 'polypeptide(L)'
;NYLILCLNVPFALFHLTSLYWHEHAIYPIQRKRLHGKKYAMEGITISFSFRYVEFNIMYDRGTKFGLCVPGSRVESILMSLPLNATWLYCHSPPPDSKEADLLEYTKKPFEWV
;
A
#
# COMPACT_ATOMS: atom_id res chain seq x y z
N ASN A 1 21.72 33.72 2.02
CA ASN A 1 20.60 33.44 2.95
C ASN A 1 19.37 32.80 2.32
N TYR A 2 18.91 33.17 1.13
CA TYR A 2 17.74 32.51 0.50
C TYR A 2 17.98 31.05 0.06
N LEU A 3 19.19 30.72 -0.41
CA LEU A 3 19.56 29.36 -0.81
C LEU A 3 19.53 28.31 0.33
N ILE A 4 19.83 28.71 1.56
CA ILE A 4 19.80 27.82 2.74
C ILE A 4 18.34 27.54 3.15
N LEU A 5 17.45 28.52 3.04
CA LEU A 5 16.02 28.34 3.30
C LEU A 5 15.37 27.42 2.25
N CYS A 6 15.71 27.57 0.97
CA CYS A 6 15.15 26.73 -0.10
C CYS A 6 15.52 25.25 0.00
N LEU A 7 16.68 24.91 0.56
CA LEU A 7 17.10 23.51 0.76
C LEU A 7 16.59 22.92 2.08
N ASN A 8 16.44 23.73 3.13
CA ASN A 8 15.98 23.25 4.43
C ASN A 8 14.48 22.97 4.48
N VAL A 9 13.66 23.71 3.74
CA VAL A 9 12.19 23.54 3.77
C VAL A 9 11.73 22.17 3.24
N PRO A 10 12.18 21.68 2.06
CA PRO A 10 11.80 20.35 1.56
C PRO A 10 12.28 19.22 2.47
N PHE A 11 13.49 19.36 3.02
CA PHE A 11 14.07 18.38 3.94
C PHE A 11 13.27 18.30 5.24
N ALA A 12 12.95 19.44 5.85
CA ALA A 12 12.11 19.49 7.04
C ALA A 12 10.71 18.93 6.78
N LEU A 13 10.11 19.23 5.63
CA LEU A 13 8.80 18.68 5.26
C LEU A 13 8.82 17.16 5.12
N PHE A 14 9.86 16.60 4.50
CA PHE A 14 10.05 15.15 4.40
C PHE A 14 10.14 14.48 5.77
N HIS A 15 10.93 15.05 6.69
CA HIS A 15 11.04 14.54 8.05
C HIS A 15 9.74 14.63 8.84
N LEU A 16 9.05 15.78 8.76
CA LEU A 16 7.78 15.99 9.46
C LEU A 16 6.69 15.06 8.93
N THR A 17 6.58 14.89 7.61
CA THR A 17 5.59 13.98 7.01
C THR A 17 5.88 12.52 7.35
N SER A 18 7.14 12.11 7.34
CA SER A 18 7.54 10.75 7.75
C SER A 18 7.22 10.46 9.22
N LEU A 19 7.56 11.39 10.12
CA LEU A 19 7.26 11.25 11.55
C LEU A 19 5.76 11.25 11.80
N TYR A 20 5.03 12.17 11.17
CA TYR A 20 3.59 12.27 11.29
C TYR A 20 2.89 10.98 10.82
N TRP A 21 3.32 10.43 9.68
CA TRP A 21 2.76 9.19 9.15
C TRP A 21 2.99 7.99 10.09
N HIS A 22 4.16 7.93 10.73
CA HIS A 22 4.47 6.89 11.71
C HIS A 22 3.61 7.03 12.99
N GLU A 23 3.68 8.20 13.63
CA GLU A 23 3.12 8.45 14.97
C GLU A 23 1.60 8.59 14.97
N HIS A 24 1.04 9.27 13.96
CA HIS A 24 -0.38 9.66 13.96
C HIS A 24 -1.25 8.84 13.01
N ALA A 25 -0.68 8.22 11.98
CA ALA A 25 -1.44 7.40 11.04
C ALA A 25 -1.24 5.90 11.32
N ILE A 26 -0.07 5.34 11.03
CA ILE A 26 0.13 3.88 11.01
C ILE A 26 0.12 3.27 12.40
N TYR A 27 0.90 3.80 13.34
CA TYR A 27 1.05 3.19 14.66
C TYR A 27 -0.28 3.09 15.43
N PRO A 28 -1.15 4.12 15.48
CA PRO A 28 -2.45 4.04 16.13
C PRO A 28 -3.40 3.05 15.44
N ILE A 29 -3.42 3.00 14.11
CA ILE A 29 -4.26 2.08 13.34
C ILE A 29 -3.83 0.64 13.61
N GLN A 30 -2.53 0.36 13.54
CA GLN A 30 -1.98 -0.97 13.78
C GLN A 30 -2.26 -1.43 15.21
N ARG A 31 -2.03 -0.58 16.21
CA ARG A 31 -2.32 -0.89 17.62
C ARG A 31 -3.79 -1.25 17.84
N LYS A 32 -4.73 -0.51 17.25
CA LYS A 32 -6.17 -0.82 17.34
C LYS A 32 -6.52 -2.14 16.67
N ARG A 33 -5.90 -2.46 15.53
CA ARG A 33 -6.23 -3.65 14.72
C ARG A 33 -5.57 -4.94 15.22
N LEU A 34 -4.37 -4.88 15.82
CA LEU A 34 -3.69 -6.06 16.37
C LEU A 34 -4.41 -6.66 17.59
N HIS A 35 -5.10 -5.83 18.39
CA HIS A 35 -5.88 -6.28 19.55
C HIS A 35 -7.34 -6.61 19.23
N GLY A 36 -7.87 -6.15 18.08
CA GLY A 36 -9.18 -6.59 17.57
C GLY A 36 -9.08 -7.99 16.97
N LYS A 37 -10.16 -8.78 17.06
CA LYS A 37 -10.26 -10.13 16.46
C LYS A 37 -9.56 -10.16 15.10
N LYS A 38 -8.57 -11.06 14.94
CA LYS A 38 -7.95 -11.35 13.65
C LYS A 38 -9.10 -11.60 12.67
N TYR A 39 -9.23 -10.80 11.63
CA TYR A 39 -9.98 -11.19 10.45
C TYR A 39 -9.17 -12.31 9.79
N ALA A 40 -9.18 -13.50 10.40
CA ALA A 40 -8.73 -14.74 9.81
C ALA A 40 -9.80 -15.18 8.80
N MET A 41 -10.04 -14.32 7.81
CA MET A 41 -10.62 -14.69 6.55
C MET A 41 -9.42 -14.73 5.60
N GLU A 42 -8.57 -15.75 5.76
CA GLU A 42 -7.33 -15.90 4.98
C GLU A 42 -7.61 -15.71 3.48
N GLY A 43 -8.74 -16.23 2.98
CA GLY A 43 -9.17 -16.04 1.60
C GLY A 43 -9.37 -14.57 1.18
N ILE A 44 -9.96 -13.72 2.02
CA ILE A 44 -10.22 -12.31 1.67
C ILE A 44 -8.91 -11.50 1.65
N THR A 45 -8.04 -11.71 2.63
CA THR A 45 -6.74 -11.01 2.67
C THR A 45 -5.84 -11.41 1.50
N ILE A 46 -5.87 -12.69 1.11
CA ILE A 46 -5.13 -13.18 -0.05
C ILE A 46 -5.73 -12.63 -1.37
N SER A 47 -7.06 -12.48 -1.45
CA SER A 47 -7.75 -11.83 -2.58
C SER A 47 -7.31 -10.36 -2.74
N PHE A 48 -7.22 -9.58 -1.68
CA PHE A 48 -6.74 -8.19 -1.84
C PHE A 48 -5.25 -8.09 -2.19
N SER A 49 -4.46 -9.06 -1.73
CA SER A 49 -3.02 -9.10 -1.97
C SER A 49 -2.69 -9.27 -3.47
N PHE A 50 -3.50 -9.99 -4.25
CA PHE A 50 -3.22 -10.15 -5.68
C PHE A 50 -3.37 -8.83 -6.47
N ARG A 51 -4.35 -7.99 -6.13
CA ARG A 51 -4.53 -6.66 -6.77
C ARG A 51 -3.34 -5.73 -6.49
N TYR A 52 -2.75 -5.85 -5.31
CA TYR A 52 -1.54 -5.12 -4.96
C TYR A 52 -0.33 -5.59 -5.79
N VAL A 53 -0.19 -6.90 -5.98
CA VAL A 53 0.84 -7.48 -6.87
C VAL A 53 0.65 -7.02 -8.32
N GLU A 54 -0.58 -7.07 -8.85
CA GLU A 54 -0.90 -6.58 -10.20
C GLU A 54 -0.51 -5.12 -10.36
N PHE A 55 -0.82 -4.28 -9.37
CA PHE A 55 -0.46 -2.87 -9.40
C PHE A 55 1.06 -2.66 -9.44
N ASN A 56 1.80 -3.30 -8.54
CA ASN A 56 3.25 -3.15 -8.46
C ASN A 56 3.96 -3.61 -9.74
N ILE A 57 3.50 -4.70 -10.36
CA ILE A 57 4.16 -5.24 -11.56
C ILE A 57 3.78 -4.45 -12.81
N MET A 58 2.51 -4.03 -12.95
CA MET A 58 2.00 -3.45 -14.21
C MET A 58 2.08 -1.93 -14.24
N TYR A 59 1.79 -1.26 -13.11
CA TYR A 59 1.54 0.19 -13.08
C TYR A 59 2.56 0.97 -12.25
N ASP A 60 3.20 0.37 -11.25
CA ASP A 60 4.18 1.08 -10.43
C ASP A 60 5.44 1.42 -11.24
N ARG A 61 5.69 2.72 -11.36
CA ARG A 61 6.85 3.27 -12.09
C ARG A 61 8.16 2.92 -11.42
N GLY A 62 8.18 2.82 -10.08
CA GLY A 62 9.38 2.50 -9.31
C GLY A 62 9.85 1.08 -9.57
N THR A 63 8.93 0.12 -9.52
CA THR A 63 9.20 -1.30 -9.82
C THR A 63 9.66 -1.48 -11.27
N LYS A 64 8.94 -0.90 -12.24
CA LYS A 64 9.33 -0.99 -13.67
C LYS A 64 10.72 -0.41 -13.92
N PHE A 65 11.01 0.77 -13.37
CA PHE A 65 12.33 1.39 -13.50
C PHE A 65 13.42 0.52 -12.86
N GLY A 66 13.19 0.05 -11.63
CA GLY A 66 14.14 -0.80 -10.92
C GLY A 66 14.48 -2.06 -11.71
N LEU A 67 13.50 -2.73 -12.32
CA LEU A 67 13.72 -3.94 -13.12
C LEU A 67 14.43 -3.68 -14.45
N CYS A 68 14.32 -2.48 -15.03
CA CYS A 68 14.96 -2.14 -16.30
C CYS A 68 16.43 -1.69 -16.15
N VAL A 69 16.86 -1.27 -14.94
CA VAL A 69 18.22 -0.78 -14.71
C VAL A 69 19.20 -1.95 -14.51
N PRO A 70 20.30 -2.03 -15.28
CA PRO A 70 21.30 -3.08 -15.10
C PRO A 70 22.01 -2.94 -13.74
N GLY A 71 22.16 -4.05 -13.03
CA GLY A 71 22.80 -4.10 -11.71
C GLY A 71 21.88 -3.75 -10.54
N SER A 72 20.58 -3.58 -10.77
CA SER A 72 19.61 -3.41 -9.69
C SER A 72 19.40 -4.71 -8.89
N ARG A 73 19.14 -4.55 -7.59
CA ARG A 73 18.90 -5.67 -6.69
C ARG A 73 17.42 -6.05 -6.70
N VAL A 74 17.08 -7.09 -7.45
CA VAL A 74 15.70 -7.55 -7.64
C VAL A 74 15.00 -7.89 -6.31
N GLU A 75 15.71 -8.47 -5.35
CA GLU A 75 15.13 -8.82 -4.04
C GLU A 75 14.69 -7.59 -3.24
N SER A 76 15.36 -6.45 -3.43
CA SER A 76 14.97 -5.19 -2.78
C SER A 76 13.75 -4.55 -3.45
N ILE A 77 13.59 -4.74 -4.76
CA ILE A 77 12.46 -4.22 -5.53
C ILE A 77 11.20 -5.01 -5.18
N LEU A 78 11.31 -6.34 -5.10
CA LEU A 78 10.18 -7.24 -4.84
C LEU A 78 9.85 -7.41 -3.36
N MET A 79 10.60 -6.76 -2.45
CA MET A 79 10.35 -6.80 -1.00
C MET A 79 8.97 -6.25 -0.61
N SER A 80 8.38 -5.41 -1.47
CA SER A 80 7.03 -4.88 -1.28
C SER A 80 5.94 -5.95 -1.46
N LEU A 81 6.23 -7.06 -2.16
CA LEU A 81 5.23 -8.06 -2.46
C LEU A 81 4.80 -8.84 -1.19
N PRO A 82 3.49 -9.15 -1.07
CA PRO A 82 2.98 -9.95 0.03
C PRO A 82 3.48 -11.39 -0.06
N LEU A 83 3.52 -12.08 1.08
CA LEU A 83 3.95 -13.48 1.17
C LEU A 83 3.05 -14.42 0.33
N ASN A 84 1.73 -14.19 0.38
CA ASN A 84 0.73 -15.00 -0.30
C ASN A 84 -0.17 -14.12 -1.17
N ALA A 85 -0.40 -14.54 -2.41
CA ALA A 85 -1.39 -13.95 -3.33
C ALA A 85 -1.98 -15.07 -4.19
N THR A 86 -3.28 -15.03 -4.45
CA THR A 86 -3.99 -16.02 -5.29
C THR A 86 -4.83 -15.32 -6.33
N TRP A 87 -4.81 -15.85 -7.56
CA TRP A 87 -5.66 -15.39 -8.66
C TRP A 87 -6.84 -16.33 -8.82
N LEU A 88 -8.05 -15.77 -8.73
CA LEU A 88 -9.28 -16.48 -8.98
C LEU A 88 -9.89 -15.96 -10.27
N TYR A 89 -10.11 -16.86 -11.24
CA TYR A 89 -10.72 -16.51 -12.51
C TYR A 89 -12.18 -16.12 -12.32
N CYS A 90 -12.59 -14.99 -12.92
CA CYS A 90 -13.96 -14.46 -12.85
C CYS A 90 -14.57 -14.45 -11.44
N HIS A 91 -13.75 -14.19 -10.42
CA HIS A 91 -14.23 -14.10 -9.04
C HIS A 91 -15.14 -12.89 -8.85
N SER A 92 -16.37 -13.14 -8.43
CA SER A 92 -17.30 -12.12 -7.97
C SER A 92 -17.58 -12.36 -6.49
N PRO A 93 -17.26 -11.40 -5.60
CA PRO A 93 -17.55 -11.58 -4.19
C PRO A 93 -19.07 -11.62 -3.96
N PRO A 94 -19.53 -12.27 -2.88
CA PRO A 94 -20.94 -12.29 -2.52
C PRO A 94 -21.49 -10.86 -2.31
N PRO A 95 -22.74 -10.58 -2.73
CA PRO A 95 -23.42 -9.34 -2.36
C PRO A 95 -23.50 -9.24 -0.83
N ASP A 96 -23.35 -8.03 -0.29
CA ASP A 96 -23.28 -7.73 1.16
C ASP A 96 -22.03 -8.24 1.90
N SER A 97 -21.00 -8.66 1.16
CA SER A 97 -19.70 -8.94 1.76
C SER A 97 -18.85 -7.68 1.90
N LYS A 98 -18.00 -7.62 2.94
CA LYS A 98 -16.99 -6.57 3.10
C LYS A 98 -16.06 -6.43 1.89
N GLU A 99 -15.88 -7.52 1.13
CA GLU A 99 -15.08 -7.49 -0.09
C GLU A 99 -15.78 -6.71 -1.21
N ALA A 100 -17.10 -6.89 -1.37
CA ALA A 100 -17.91 -6.13 -2.31
C ALA A 100 -17.91 -4.63 -1.96
N ASP A 101 -18.09 -4.29 -0.67
CA ASP A 101 -18.04 -2.90 -0.20
C ASP A 101 -16.69 -2.25 -0.54
N LEU A 102 -15.58 -2.95 -0.29
CA LEU A 102 -14.25 -2.41 -0.57
C LEU A 102 -14.03 -2.18 -2.07
N LEU A 103 -14.51 -3.10 -2.93
CA LEU A 103 -14.46 -2.92 -4.38
C LEU A 103 -15.28 -1.71 -4.83
N GLU A 104 -16.44 -1.46 -4.21
CA GLU A 104 -17.25 -0.28 -4.51
C GLU A 104 -16.53 1.01 -4.13
N TYR A 105 -15.98 1.08 -2.92
CA TYR A 105 -15.21 2.24 -2.45
C TYR A 105 -13.94 2.48 -3.27
N THR A 106 -13.33 1.43 -3.83
CA THR A 106 -12.10 1.58 -4.63
C THR A 106 -12.38 2.08 -6.05
N LYS A 107 -13.60 1.92 -6.58
CA LYS A 107 -13.97 2.37 -7.93
C LYS A 107 -13.98 3.89 -8.08
N LYS A 108 -14.24 4.63 -6.99
CA LYS A 108 -14.35 6.09 -7.01
C LYS A 108 -13.53 6.68 -5.86
N PRO A 109 -12.70 7.70 -6.11
CA PRO A 109 -12.00 8.38 -5.04
C PRO A 109 -13.01 8.99 -4.07
N PHE A 110 -12.79 8.76 -2.77
CA PHE A 110 -13.63 9.28 -1.70
C PHE A 110 -12.85 10.30 -0.85
N GLU A 111 -13.53 11.32 -0.37
CA GLU A 111 -12.95 12.35 0.50
C GLU A 111 -13.09 11.94 1.96
N TRP A 112 -11.96 11.82 2.67
CA TRP A 112 -11.88 11.22 4.02
C TRP A 112 -11.62 12.24 5.14
N VAL A 113 -11.41 13.52 4.80
CA VAL A 113 -10.97 14.59 5.73
C VAL A 113 -12.12 15.52 6.07
#